data_AF-E5E2Y0-F1
#
_entry.id   AF-E5E2Y0-F1
#
_cell.length_a   1.000
_cell.length_b   1.000
_cell.length_c   1.000
_cell.angle_alpha   90.00
_cell.angle_beta   90.00
_cell.angle_gamma   90.00
#
_symmetry.space_group_name_H-M   'P 1'
#
loop_
_entity.id
_entity.type
_entity.pdbx_description
1 polymer ?
#
loop_
_entity_poly.entity_id
_entity_poly.type
_entity_poly.pdbx_seq_one_letter_code
_entity_poly.pdbx_strand_id
1 'polypeptide(L)'
;FGSLLGVCLIAQILTGLFLAMHYTADTSMAFSSIAHICRDVNYGWLIRNLHANGASFFFICIYLHIGRGLYYGSYLFKETWNIGVILLFLVMATAFGGYVLPWGQMSFWGATVITNLLSAVPYIGNMLVQWIWGGFSVDNATLTRFFAFHFLLPFVIAGAAILHLLFLHETGSNNPTGLNSNLEKVPFHPYFSYKDLLGFLIMLSALILLAMFSPNLL
;
A
#
# COMPACT_ATOMS: atom_id res chain seq x y z
N PHE A 1 14.13 3.44 4.73
CA PHE A 1 12.67 3.49 4.45
C PHE A 1 12.33 3.29 2.98
N GLY A 2 13.01 3.93 2.01
CA GLY A 2 12.71 3.68 0.58
C GLY A 2 12.87 2.21 0.17
N SER A 3 13.97 1.57 0.59
CA SER A 3 14.20 0.13 0.42
C SER A 3 13.13 -0.73 1.12
N LEU A 4 12.71 -0.36 2.34
CA LEU A 4 11.63 -1.01 3.08
C LEU A 4 10.28 -0.92 2.36
N LEU A 5 9.94 0.23 1.78
CA LEU A 5 8.72 0.39 0.97
C LEU A 5 8.73 -0.54 -0.25
N GLY A 6 9.89 -0.74 -0.88
CA GLY A 6 10.05 -1.73 -1.95
C GLY A 6 9.77 -3.17 -1.47
N VAL A 7 10.31 -3.56 -0.32
CA VAL A 7 10.04 -4.88 0.28
C VAL A 7 8.57 -5.03 0.67
N CYS A 8 7.95 -4.00 1.27
CA CYS A 8 6.53 -4.03 1.57
C CYS A 8 5.68 -4.18 0.30
N LEU A 9 6.04 -3.50 -0.81
CA LEU A 9 5.30 -3.61 -2.07
C LEU A 9 5.36 -5.03 -2.62
N ILE A 10 6.55 -5.63 -2.65
CA ILE A 10 6.74 -7.02 -3.09
C ILE A 10 5.95 -7.97 -2.19
N ALA A 11 6.03 -7.81 -0.87
CA ALA A 11 5.29 -8.64 0.08
C ALA A 11 3.77 -8.54 -0.12
N GLN A 12 3.23 -7.34 -0.31
CA GLN A 12 1.80 -7.13 -0.57
C GLN A 12 1.36 -7.74 -1.90
N ILE A 13 2.14 -7.59 -2.98
CA ILE A 13 1.84 -8.21 -4.28
C ILE A 13 1.81 -9.74 -4.16
N LEU A 14 2.84 -10.33 -3.54
CA LEU A 14 2.92 -11.78 -3.39
C LEU A 14 1.77 -12.32 -2.54
N THR A 15 1.61 -11.82 -1.31
CA THR A 15 0.53 -12.27 -0.42
C THR A 15 -0.85 -12.00 -1.03
N GLY A 16 -1.05 -10.84 -1.66
CA GLY A 16 -2.30 -10.48 -2.34
C GLY A 16 -2.63 -11.40 -3.51
N LEU A 17 -1.64 -11.79 -4.30
CA LEU A 17 -1.82 -12.75 -5.40
C LEU A 17 -2.28 -14.11 -4.89
N PHE A 18 -1.65 -14.65 -3.84
CA PHE A 18 -2.07 -15.92 -3.24
C PHE A 18 -3.47 -15.84 -2.62
N LEU A 19 -3.84 -14.71 -1.99
CA LEU A 19 -5.20 -14.50 -1.49
C LEU A 19 -6.22 -14.43 -2.63
N ALA A 20 -5.87 -13.75 -3.73
CA ALA A 20 -6.74 -13.60 -4.89
C ALA A 20 -7.09 -14.94 -5.57
N MET A 21 -6.21 -15.95 -5.49
CA MET A 21 -6.49 -17.30 -6.01
C MET A 21 -7.65 -18.02 -5.28
N HIS A 22 -8.00 -17.57 -4.08
CA HIS A 22 -9.03 -18.19 -3.24
C HIS A 22 -10.19 -17.24 -2.90
N TYR A 23 -10.08 -15.96 -3.25
CA TYR A 23 -11.09 -14.95 -2.97
C TYR A 23 -12.17 -14.93 -4.06
N THR A 24 -13.42 -14.65 -3.67
CA THR A 24 -14.54 -14.46 -4.60
C THR A 24 -15.17 -13.08 -4.41
N ALA A 25 -15.13 -12.24 -5.45
CA ALA A 25 -15.68 -10.89 -5.44
C ALA A 25 -17.20 -10.89 -5.72
N ASP A 26 -17.98 -11.50 -4.83
CA ASP A 26 -19.44 -11.46 -4.86
C ASP A 26 -19.97 -11.16 -3.45
N THR A 27 -20.96 -10.27 -3.29
CA THR A 27 -21.42 -9.84 -1.96
C THR A 27 -21.97 -10.97 -1.10
N SER A 28 -22.48 -12.04 -1.71
CA SER A 28 -22.95 -13.23 -1.00
C SER A 28 -21.83 -14.16 -0.54
N MET A 29 -20.64 -14.06 -1.15
CA MET A 29 -19.51 -14.98 -0.94
C MET A 29 -18.22 -14.32 -0.45
N ALA A 30 -18.08 -13.00 -0.51
CA ALA A 30 -16.81 -12.33 -0.23
C ALA A 30 -16.34 -12.56 1.20
N PHE A 31 -17.21 -12.35 2.19
CA PHE A 31 -16.89 -12.60 3.59
C PHE A 31 -16.60 -14.08 3.86
N SER A 32 -17.39 -15.00 3.30
CA SER A 32 -17.20 -16.44 3.49
C SER A 32 -15.95 -16.96 2.78
N SER A 33 -15.55 -16.39 1.63
CA SER A 33 -14.31 -16.74 0.94
C SER A 33 -13.07 -16.34 1.74
N ILE A 34 -13.09 -15.18 2.43
CA ILE A 34 -12.04 -14.80 3.39
C ILE A 34 -12.02 -15.76 4.59
N ALA A 35 -13.19 -16.17 5.11
CA ALA A 35 -13.25 -17.15 6.19
C ALA A 35 -12.69 -18.52 5.77
N HIS A 36 -13.00 -18.97 4.56
CA HIS A 36 -12.46 -20.17 3.94
C HIS A 36 -10.93 -20.09 3.79
N ILE A 37 -10.38 -18.96 3.30
CA ILE A 37 -8.93 -18.74 3.25
C ILE A 37 -8.29 -18.95 4.63
N CYS A 38 -8.88 -18.38 5.68
CA CYS A 38 -8.30 -18.47 7.02
C CYS A 38 -8.44 -19.86 7.66
N ARG A 39 -9.47 -20.64 7.29
CA ARG A 39 -9.82 -21.88 7.99
C ARG A 39 -9.41 -23.14 7.25
N ASP A 40 -9.49 -23.13 5.93
CA ASP A 40 -9.45 -24.34 5.11
C ASP A 40 -8.26 -24.35 4.14
N VAL A 41 -7.70 -23.18 3.79
CA VAL A 41 -6.50 -23.07 2.95
C VAL A 41 -5.24 -23.25 3.81
N ASN A 42 -4.36 -24.15 3.39
CA ASN A 42 -3.06 -24.38 4.05
C ASN A 42 -2.27 -23.07 4.18
N TYR A 43 -1.92 -22.69 5.41
CA TYR A 43 -1.27 -21.41 5.74
C TYR A 43 -2.04 -20.15 5.31
N GLY A 44 -3.29 -20.26 4.89
CA GLY A 44 -4.08 -19.11 4.42
C GLY A 44 -4.30 -18.06 5.49
N TRP A 45 -4.48 -18.46 6.76
CA TRP A 45 -4.53 -17.53 7.90
C TRP A 45 -3.25 -16.69 8.04
N LEU A 46 -2.07 -17.29 7.84
CA LEU A 46 -0.78 -16.61 7.94
C LEU A 46 -0.64 -15.63 6.77
N ILE A 47 -0.94 -16.05 5.54
CA ILE A 47 -0.88 -15.18 4.35
C ILE A 47 -1.84 -13.99 4.52
N ARG A 48 -3.07 -14.23 4.99
CA ARG A 48 -4.07 -13.19 5.25
C ARG A 48 -3.58 -12.22 6.31
N ASN A 49 -3.03 -12.71 7.42
CA ASN A 49 -2.53 -11.85 8.50
C ASN A 49 -1.29 -11.05 8.08
N LEU A 50 -0.38 -11.64 7.30
CA LEU A 50 0.76 -10.94 6.71
C LEU A 50 0.30 -9.84 5.75
N HIS A 51 -0.70 -10.10 4.91
CA HIS A 51 -1.22 -9.09 3.97
C HIS A 51 -1.92 -7.93 4.70
N ALA A 52 -2.73 -8.23 5.71
CA ALA A 52 -3.43 -7.23 6.50
C ALA A 52 -2.45 -6.35 7.31
N ASN A 53 -1.58 -6.97 8.11
CA ASN A 53 -0.59 -6.23 8.91
C ASN A 53 0.51 -5.60 8.05
N GLY A 54 0.81 -6.20 6.90
CA GLY A 54 1.77 -5.67 5.92
C GLY A 54 1.31 -4.34 5.33
N ALA A 55 -0.01 -4.13 5.16
CA ALA A 55 -0.56 -2.83 4.78
C ALA A 55 -0.26 -1.76 5.85
N SER A 56 -0.40 -2.07 7.14
CA SER A 56 -0.06 -1.15 8.23
C SER A 56 1.45 -0.84 8.26
N PHE A 57 2.32 -1.84 8.07
CA PHE A 57 3.76 -1.63 7.94
C PHE A 57 4.13 -0.78 6.72
N PHE A 58 3.39 -0.91 5.61
CA PHE A 58 3.54 -0.08 4.44
C PHE A 58 3.32 1.41 4.79
N PHE A 59 2.24 1.73 5.53
CA PHE A 59 1.98 3.10 5.98
C PHE A 59 2.96 3.60 7.05
N ILE A 60 3.37 2.76 8.00
CA ILE A 60 4.42 3.14 8.96
C ILE A 60 5.69 3.55 8.19
N CYS A 61 6.10 2.74 7.20
CA CYS A 61 7.26 3.05 6.38
C CYS A 61 7.06 4.31 5.53
N ILE A 62 5.86 4.54 4.97
CA ILE A 62 5.60 5.71 4.12
C ILE A 62 5.64 7.00 4.93
N TYR A 63 5.06 7.01 6.12
CA TYR A 63 5.07 8.18 6.99
C TYR A 63 6.48 8.50 7.49
N LEU A 64 7.27 7.48 7.87
CA LEU A 64 8.69 7.69 8.22
C LEU A 64 9.51 8.17 7.02
N HIS A 65 9.21 7.67 5.81
CA HIS A 65 9.87 8.12 4.59
C HIS A 65 9.58 9.58 4.26
N ILE A 66 8.30 9.99 4.36
CA ILE A 66 7.85 11.37 4.15
C ILE A 66 8.45 12.28 5.24
N GLY A 67 8.38 11.87 6.51
CA GLY A 67 8.95 12.62 7.63
C GLY A 67 10.44 12.88 7.49
N ARG A 68 11.21 11.87 7.05
CA ARG A 68 12.63 12.03 6.68
C ARG A 68 12.78 13.07 5.57
N GLY A 69 11.95 13.00 4.53
CA GLY A 69 12.02 13.91 3.40
C GLY A 69 11.73 15.36 3.77
N LEU A 70 10.78 15.59 4.68
CA LEU A 70 10.50 16.91 5.26
C LEU A 70 11.67 17.41 6.12
N TYR A 71 12.12 16.59 7.07
CA TYR A 71 13.15 16.98 8.05
C TYR A 71 14.48 17.37 7.39
N TYR A 72 14.93 16.60 6.39
CA TYR A 72 16.20 16.85 5.70
C TYR A 72 16.05 17.69 4.41
N GLY A 73 14.89 18.29 4.14
CA GLY A 73 14.72 19.12 2.93
C GLY A 73 14.79 18.34 1.61
N SER A 74 14.52 17.04 1.61
CA SER A 74 14.59 16.21 0.39
C SER A 74 13.45 16.52 -0.61
N TYR A 75 12.41 17.25 -0.18
CA TYR A 75 11.37 17.80 -1.06
C TYR A 75 11.87 18.86 -2.05
N LEU A 76 13.14 19.27 -1.95
CA LEU A 76 13.80 20.12 -2.94
C LEU A 76 14.05 19.38 -4.26
N PHE A 77 14.14 18.05 -4.26
CA PHE A 77 14.14 17.23 -5.47
C PHE A 77 12.71 17.09 -6.00
N LYS A 78 12.24 18.08 -6.76
CA LYS A 78 10.83 18.30 -7.06
C LYS A 78 10.17 17.14 -7.80
N GLU A 79 10.85 16.58 -8.79
CA GLU A 79 10.37 15.47 -9.62
C GLU A 79 10.20 14.23 -8.75
N THR A 80 11.26 13.86 -8.01
CA THR A 80 11.24 12.74 -7.06
C THR A 80 10.14 12.94 -6.01
N TRP A 81 10.04 14.14 -5.42
CA TRP A 81 9.06 14.45 -4.39
C TRP A 81 7.61 14.37 -4.91
N ASN A 82 7.32 14.96 -6.06
CA ASN A 82 5.97 14.97 -6.64
C ASN A 82 5.53 13.55 -7.03
N ILE A 83 6.43 12.72 -7.57
CA ILE A 83 6.12 11.30 -7.79
C ILE A 83 5.89 10.58 -6.46
N GLY A 84 6.64 10.93 -5.41
CA GLY A 84 6.42 10.43 -4.05
C GLY A 84 5.01 10.76 -3.52
N VAL A 85 4.48 11.95 -3.81
CA VAL A 85 3.10 12.34 -3.47
C VAL A 85 2.09 11.50 -4.27
N ILE A 86 2.33 11.28 -5.56
CA ILE A 86 1.48 10.39 -6.38
C ILE A 86 1.49 8.96 -5.82
N LEU A 87 2.65 8.43 -5.45
CA LEU A 87 2.79 7.11 -4.82
C LEU A 87 1.99 7.01 -3.52
N LEU A 88 2.02 8.05 -2.68
CA LEU A 88 1.21 8.11 -1.45
C LEU A 88 -0.28 7.95 -1.78
N PHE A 89 -0.81 8.73 -2.73
CA PHE A 89 -2.22 8.64 -3.10
C PHE A 89 -2.59 7.30 -3.74
N LEU A 90 -1.72 6.72 -4.56
CA LEU A 90 -1.94 5.39 -5.15
C LEU A 90 -2.00 4.31 -4.06
N VAL A 91 -1.10 4.36 -3.07
CA VAL A 91 -1.09 3.43 -1.94
C VAL A 91 -2.33 3.60 -1.07
N MET A 92 -2.76 4.85 -0.80
CA MET A 92 -4.01 5.13 -0.10
C MET A 92 -5.23 4.56 -0.82
N ALA A 93 -5.35 4.79 -2.13
CA ALA A 93 -6.43 4.24 -2.93
C ALA A 93 -6.42 2.70 -2.94
N THR A 94 -5.23 2.11 -3.08
CA THR A 94 -5.05 0.65 -3.07
C THR A 94 -5.46 0.05 -1.74
N ALA A 95 -4.97 0.58 -0.62
CA ALA A 95 -5.29 0.07 0.71
C ALA A 95 -6.77 0.24 1.06
N PHE A 96 -7.38 1.37 0.70
CA PHE A 96 -8.82 1.58 0.84
C PHE A 96 -9.61 0.52 0.06
N GLY A 97 -9.30 0.32 -1.23
CA GLY A 97 -9.95 -0.71 -2.05
C GLY A 97 -9.82 -2.10 -1.44
N GLY A 98 -8.64 -2.44 -0.91
CA GLY A 98 -8.37 -3.72 -0.24
C GLY A 98 -9.18 -3.91 1.04
N TYR A 99 -9.36 -2.85 1.83
CA TYR A 99 -10.15 -2.89 3.06
C TYR A 99 -11.65 -3.13 2.82
N VAL A 100 -12.15 -2.84 1.61
CA VAL A 100 -13.54 -3.12 1.23
C VAL A 100 -13.77 -4.61 0.93
N LEU A 101 -12.74 -5.33 0.45
CA LEU A 101 -12.87 -6.69 -0.08
C LEU A 101 -13.38 -7.75 0.92
N PRO A 102 -13.03 -7.70 2.22
CA PRO A 102 -13.59 -8.65 3.18
C PRO A 102 -15.10 -8.54 3.38
N TRP A 103 -15.72 -7.43 2.94
CA TRP A 103 -17.16 -7.19 3.01
C TRP A 103 -17.75 -7.31 4.42
N GLY A 104 -16.98 -6.91 5.44
CA GLY A 104 -17.48 -6.76 6.81
C GLY A 104 -18.23 -5.44 7.02
N GLN A 105 -18.79 -5.24 8.23
CA GLN A 105 -19.52 -4.00 8.57
C GLN A 105 -18.66 -2.74 8.34
N MET A 106 -17.43 -2.72 8.85
CA MET A 106 -16.53 -1.58 8.67
C MET A 106 -16.12 -1.39 7.20
N SER A 107 -15.97 -2.47 6.44
CA SER A 107 -15.70 -2.43 5.00
C SER A 107 -16.83 -1.72 4.24
N PHE A 108 -18.07 -2.13 4.48
CA PHE A 108 -19.25 -1.58 3.80
C PHE A 108 -19.51 -0.12 4.16
N TRP A 109 -19.53 0.20 5.46
CA TRP A 109 -19.77 1.57 5.92
C TRP A 109 -18.62 2.50 5.58
N GLY A 110 -17.37 2.01 5.67
CA GLY A 110 -16.20 2.76 5.21
C GLY A 110 -16.27 3.08 3.73
N ALA A 111 -16.63 2.11 2.88
CA ALA A 111 -16.83 2.33 1.45
C ALA A 111 -17.90 3.39 1.20
N THR A 112 -19.05 3.27 1.86
CA THR A 112 -20.19 4.19 1.72
C THR A 112 -19.80 5.61 2.10
N VAL A 113 -19.21 5.83 3.27
CA VAL A 113 -18.87 7.17 3.75
C VAL A 113 -17.76 7.81 2.90
N ILE A 114 -16.67 7.08 2.63
CA ILE A 114 -15.49 7.65 1.95
C ILE A 114 -15.82 8.01 0.50
N THR A 115 -16.48 7.12 -0.24
CA THR A 115 -16.83 7.41 -1.64
C THR A 115 -17.87 8.52 -1.74
N ASN A 116 -18.77 8.64 -0.78
CA ASN A 116 -19.78 9.69 -0.76
C ASN A 116 -19.21 11.09 -0.48
N LEU A 117 -17.94 11.22 -0.06
CA LEU A 117 -17.27 12.53 0.00
C LEU A 117 -17.24 13.25 -1.37
N LEU A 118 -17.28 12.50 -2.47
CA LEU A 118 -17.34 13.06 -3.82
C LEU A 118 -18.69 13.73 -4.15
N SER A 119 -19.74 13.45 -3.38
CA SER A 119 -21.03 14.15 -3.52
C SER A 119 -20.92 15.65 -3.24
N ALA A 120 -19.89 16.07 -2.51
CA ALA A 120 -19.62 17.48 -2.22
C ALA A 120 -19.09 18.26 -3.43
N VAL A 121 -18.73 17.60 -4.54
CA VAL A 121 -18.31 18.27 -5.78
C VAL A 121 -19.52 18.96 -6.42
N PRO A 122 -19.51 20.29 -6.63
CA PRO A 122 -20.65 21.00 -7.20
C PRO A 122 -21.06 20.46 -8.57
N TYR A 123 -22.37 20.45 -8.82
CA TYR A 123 -23.03 20.04 -10.07
C TYR A 123 -22.92 18.56 -10.44
N ILE A 124 -21.74 17.95 -10.32
CA ILE A 124 -21.46 16.58 -10.80
C ILE A 124 -21.27 15.54 -9.68
N GLY A 125 -21.26 15.95 -8.41
CA GLY A 125 -20.90 15.07 -7.28
C GLY A 125 -21.74 13.80 -7.18
N ASN A 126 -23.07 13.92 -7.21
CA ASN A 126 -23.96 12.75 -7.15
C ASN A 126 -23.77 11.79 -8.34
N MET A 127 -23.48 12.33 -9.53
CA MET A 127 -23.17 11.52 -10.71
C MET A 127 -21.86 10.74 -10.50
N LEU A 128 -20.81 11.39 -9.97
CA LEU A 128 -19.53 10.74 -9.70
C LEU A 128 -19.67 9.58 -8.70
N VAL A 129 -20.43 9.79 -7.61
CA VAL A 129 -20.66 8.76 -6.59
C VAL A 129 -21.38 7.55 -7.19
N GLN A 130 -22.51 7.77 -7.87
CA GLN A 130 -23.28 6.69 -8.49
C GLN A 130 -22.50 5.99 -9.60
N TRP A 131 -21.64 6.72 -10.34
CA TRP A 131 -20.75 6.13 -11.33
C TRP A 131 -19.71 5.21 -10.69
N ILE A 132 -19.10 5.64 -9.57
CA ILE A 132 -18.15 4.80 -8.81
C ILE A 132 -18.83 3.58 -8.21
N TRP A 133 -20.06 3.71 -7.70
CA TRP A 133 -20.81 2.56 -7.19
C TRP A 133 -21.31 1.64 -8.32
N GLY A 134 -21.64 2.20 -9.48
CA GLY A 134 -22.35 1.47 -10.53
C GLY A 134 -23.79 1.16 -10.15
N GLY A 135 -24.40 2.02 -9.33
CA GLY A 135 -25.73 1.83 -8.77
C GLY A 135 -26.09 2.96 -7.80
N PHE A 136 -27.20 2.81 -7.08
CA PHE A 136 -27.70 3.80 -6.14
C PHE A 136 -27.06 3.73 -4.75
N SER A 137 -26.33 2.66 -4.47
CA SER A 137 -25.62 2.42 -3.22
C SER A 137 -24.39 1.54 -3.46
N VAL A 138 -23.53 1.42 -2.46
CA VAL A 138 -22.47 0.40 -2.45
C VAL A 138 -23.11 -0.99 -2.48
N ASP A 139 -22.79 -1.80 -3.49
CA ASP A 139 -23.33 -3.15 -3.68
C ASP A 139 -22.36 -4.02 -4.52
N ASN A 140 -22.82 -5.12 -5.11
CA ASN A 140 -21.99 -6.09 -5.83
C ASN A 140 -21.20 -5.50 -7.00
N ALA A 141 -21.80 -4.55 -7.73
CA ALA A 141 -21.10 -3.82 -8.78
C ALA A 141 -19.90 -3.03 -8.24
N THR A 142 -19.99 -2.49 -7.03
CA THR A 142 -18.89 -1.78 -6.34
C THR A 142 -17.82 -2.75 -5.87
N LEU A 143 -18.20 -3.89 -5.30
CA LEU A 143 -17.24 -4.87 -4.78
C LEU A 143 -16.38 -5.48 -5.89
N THR A 144 -17.02 -5.93 -6.98
CA THR A 144 -16.34 -6.53 -8.14
C THR A 144 -15.31 -5.59 -8.76
N ARG A 145 -15.66 -4.31 -8.99
CA ARG A 145 -14.71 -3.33 -9.54
C ARG A 145 -13.61 -2.95 -8.54
N PHE A 146 -13.93 -2.89 -7.23
CA PHE A 146 -12.93 -2.58 -6.21
C PHE A 146 -11.88 -3.69 -6.13
N PHE A 147 -12.29 -4.96 -6.30
CA PHE A 147 -11.34 -6.06 -6.44
C PHE A 147 -10.44 -5.87 -7.66
N ALA A 148 -11.00 -5.55 -8.84
CA ALA A 148 -10.22 -5.31 -10.05
C ALA A 148 -9.21 -4.15 -9.89
N PHE A 149 -9.64 -3.02 -9.32
CA PHE A 149 -8.75 -1.88 -9.05
C PHE A 149 -7.69 -2.22 -8.00
N HIS A 150 -8.07 -2.87 -6.91
CA HIS A 150 -7.13 -3.28 -5.86
C HIS A 150 -6.08 -4.25 -6.39
N PHE A 151 -6.43 -5.10 -7.35
CA PHE A 151 -5.48 -5.98 -8.03
C PHE A 151 -4.54 -5.21 -8.97
N LEU A 152 -5.06 -4.25 -9.75
CA LEU A 152 -4.29 -3.51 -10.75
C LEU A 152 -3.32 -2.49 -10.14
N LEU A 153 -3.78 -1.71 -9.15
CA LEU A 153 -3.04 -0.56 -8.63
C LEU A 153 -1.65 -0.89 -8.04
N PRO A 154 -1.41 -2.03 -7.35
CA PRO A 154 -0.07 -2.42 -6.93
C PRO A 154 0.96 -2.47 -8.06
N PHE A 155 0.56 -2.87 -9.27
CA PHE A 155 1.45 -2.89 -10.43
C PHE A 155 1.69 -1.48 -10.99
N VAL A 156 0.68 -0.60 -10.93
CA VAL A 156 0.84 0.83 -11.24
C VAL A 156 1.79 1.50 -10.24
N ILE A 157 1.69 1.16 -8.95
CA ILE A 157 2.61 1.61 -7.90
C ILE A 157 4.04 1.16 -8.21
N ALA A 158 4.24 -0.09 -8.65
CA ALA A 158 5.56 -0.58 -9.03
C ALA A 158 6.16 0.24 -10.19
N GLY A 159 5.37 0.53 -11.23
CA GLY A 159 5.80 1.40 -12.33
C GLY A 159 6.15 2.82 -11.88
N ALA A 160 5.30 3.43 -11.04
CA ALA A 160 5.57 4.76 -10.48
C ALA A 160 6.79 4.77 -9.55
N ALA A 161 7.07 3.69 -8.83
CA ALA A 161 8.27 3.55 -7.99
C ALA A 161 9.56 3.48 -8.83
N ILE A 162 9.52 2.85 -10.00
CA ILE A 162 10.65 2.87 -10.94
C ILE A 162 10.90 4.30 -11.41
N LEU A 163 9.86 5.04 -11.80
CA LEU A 163 10.00 6.46 -12.17
C LEU A 163 10.53 7.31 -11.01
N HIS A 164 10.04 7.08 -9.79
CA HIS A 164 10.53 7.75 -8.59
C HIS A 164 12.04 7.55 -8.39
N LEU A 165 12.51 6.31 -8.55
CA LEU A 165 13.94 5.97 -8.44
C LEU A 165 14.77 6.53 -9.61
N LEU A 166 14.20 6.58 -10.82
CA LEU A 166 14.85 7.17 -11.99
C LEU A 166 15.19 8.64 -11.72
N PHE A 167 14.21 9.45 -11.30
CA PHE A 167 14.46 10.85 -10.98
C PHE A 167 15.38 11.03 -9.76
N LEU A 168 15.35 10.11 -8.79
CA LEU A 168 16.30 10.13 -7.69
C LEU A 168 17.74 9.87 -8.17
N HIS A 169 17.93 9.03 -9.19
CA HIS A 169 19.25 8.71 -9.73
C HIS A 169 19.86 9.87 -10.54
N GLU A 170 19.04 10.76 -11.10
CA GLU A 170 19.53 11.97 -11.78
C GLU A 170 20.29 12.91 -10.82
N THR A 171 19.82 13.07 -9.58
CA THR A 171 20.46 13.95 -8.59
C THR A 171 21.36 13.20 -7.60
N GLY A 172 21.09 11.92 -7.40
CA GLY A 172 21.59 11.16 -6.26
C GLY A 172 20.83 11.47 -4.96
N SER A 173 21.15 10.72 -3.90
CA SER A 173 20.52 10.87 -2.59
C SER A 173 20.99 12.13 -1.85
N ASN A 174 20.08 12.75 -1.09
CA ASN A 174 20.42 13.72 -0.06
C ASN A 174 21.06 13.03 1.16
N ASN A 175 21.66 13.80 2.06
CA ASN A 175 22.31 13.33 3.27
C ASN A 175 21.95 14.21 4.50
N PRO A 176 22.25 13.76 5.73
CA PRO A 176 21.79 14.45 6.94
C PRO A 176 22.30 15.88 7.14
N THR A 177 23.43 16.27 6.54
CA THR A 177 23.97 17.63 6.68
C THR A 177 23.38 18.60 5.66
N GLY A 178 22.71 18.10 4.63
CA GLY A 178 22.17 18.91 3.52
C GLY A 178 23.24 19.53 2.61
N LEU A 179 24.52 19.22 2.83
CA LEU A 179 25.63 19.70 2.02
C LEU A 179 25.90 18.78 0.82
N ASN A 180 26.64 19.27 -0.17
CA ASN A 180 27.03 18.45 -1.31
C ASN A 180 27.98 17.31 -0.87
N SER A 181 27.57 16.06 -1.09
CA SER A 181 28.30 14.85 -0.69
C SER A 181 29.21 14.27 -1.78
N ASN A 182 29.34 14.92 -2.95
CA ASN A 182 30.07 14.37 -4.10
C ASN A 182 31.52 13.99 -3.79
N LEU A 183 32.17 14.70 -2.85
CA LEU A 183 33.57 14.44 -2.46
C LEU A 183 33.74 13.18 -1.59
N GLU A 184 32.65 12.67 -0.99
CA GLU A 184 32.68 11.58 0.00
C GLU A 184 31.72 10.43 -0.37
N LYS A 185 31.48 10.22 -1.66
CA LYS A 185 30.63 9.12 -2.12
C LYS A 185 31.33 7.77 -1.91
N VAL A 186 30.54 6.79 -1.46
CA VAL A 186 30.93 5.37 -1.38
C VAL A 186 30.04 4.55 -2.33
N PRO A 187 30.53 3.40 -2.82
CA PRO A 187 29.68 2.51 -3.63
C PRO A 187 28.49 1.99 -2.82
N PHE A 188 27.37 1.70 -3.50
CA PHE A 188 26.19 1.17 -2.81
C PHE A 188 26.46 -0.19 -2.15
N HIS A 189 27.12 -1.09 -2.88
CA HIS A 189 27.62 -2.35 -2.33
C HIS A 189 29.09 -2.18 -1.90
N PRO A 190 29.50 -2.65 -0.71
CA PRO A 190 28.72 -3.44 0.26
C PRO A 190 27.92 -2.63 1.28
N TYR A 191 28.21 -1.34 1.41
CA TYR A 191 27.79 -0.51 2.54
C TYR A 191 26.27 -0.44 2.74
N PHE A 192 25.54 0.06 1.74
CA PHE A 192 24.10 0.24 1.82
C PHE A 192 23.35 -1.08 1.60
N SER A 193 23.90 -2.03 0.84
CA SER A 193 23.28 -3.36 0.69
C SER A 193 23.18 -4.11 2.03
N TYR A 194 24.24 -4.13 2.85
CA TYR A 194 24.16 -4.77 4.16
C TYR A 194 23.32 -3.98 5.15
N LYS A 195 23.37 -2.64 5.10
CA LYS A 195 22.51 -1.79 5.92
C LYS A 195 21.03 -2.04 5.61
N ASP A 196 20.67 -2.14 4.34
CA ASP A 196 19.30 -2.41 3.91
C ASP A 196 18.88 -3.82 4.30
N LEU A 197 19.75 -4.84 4.16
CA LEU A 197 19.47 -6.20 4.62
C LEU A 197 19.14 -6.25 6.12
N LEU A 198 19.92 -5.54 6.95
CA LEU A 198 19.61 -5.42 8.38
C LEU A 198 18.24 -4.76 8.61
N GLY A 199 17.93 -3.70 7.86
CA GLY A 199 16.61 -3.06 7.91
C GLY A 199 15.48 -4.02 7.53
N PHE A 200 15.68 -4.85 6.50
CA PHE A 200 14.72 -5.86 6.07
C PHE A 200 14.45 -6.88 7.17
N LEU A 201 15.51 -7.39 7.81
CA LEU A 201 15.39 -8.35 8.90
C LEU A 201 14.58 -7.78 10.07
N ILE A 202 14.88 -6.54 10.49
CA ILE A 202 14.16 -5.88 11.59
C ILE A 202 12.67 -5.74 11.22
N MET A 203 12.36 -5.18 10.05
CA MET A 203 10.98 -4.93 9.63
C MET A 203 10.18 -6.24 9.45
N LEU A 204 10.76 -7.24 8.77
CA LEU A 204 10.09 -8.52 8.55
C LEU A 204 9.92 -9.28 9.86
N SER A 205 10.89 -9.23 10.79
CA SER A 205 10.71 -9.82 12.12
C SER A 205 9.55 -9.17 12.88
N ALA A 206 9.42 -7.84 12.83
CA ALA A 206 8.34 -7.14 13.50
C ALA A 206 6.98 -7.47 12.88
N LEU A 207 6.91 -7.57 11.54
CA LEU A 207 5.71 -7.99 10.83
C LEU A 207 5.29 -9.42 11.20
N ILE A 208 6.24 -10.36 11.23
CA ILE A 208 5.97 -11.77 11.58
C ILE A 208 5.52 -11.85 13.04
N LEU A 209 6.21 -11.18 13.97
CA LEU A 209 5.81 -11.17 15.38
C LEU A 209 4.38 -10.64 15.56
N LEU A 210 4.04 -9.55 14.87
CA LEU A 210 2.68 -9.02 14.89
C LEU A 210 1.66 -10.01 14.30
N ALA A 211 1.94 -10.56 13.13
CA ALA A 211 1.05 -11.49 12.44
C ALA A 211 0.85 -12.83 13.20
N MET A 212 1.81 -13.23 14.03
CA MET A 212 1.76 -14.47 14.82
C MET A 212 1.16 -14.28 16.22
N PHE A 213 1.59 -13.24 16.95
CA PHE A 213 1.23 -13.10 18.35
C PHE A 213 0.04 -12.14 18.57
N SER A 214 -0.12 -11.13 17.73
CA SER A 214 -1.16 -10.10 17.88
C SER A 214 -1.77 -9.68 16.53
N PRO A 215 -2.31 -10.63 15.72
CA PRO A 215 -2.67 -10.39 14.31
C PRO A 215 -3.78 -9.36 14.07
N ASN A 216 -4.55 -9.01 15.10
CA ASN A 216 -5.67 -8.06 15.03
C ASN A 216 -5.40 -6.77 15.83
N LEU A 217 -4.14 -6.48 16.15
CA LEU A 217 -3.77 -5.28 16.92
C LEU A 217 -3.82 -3.99 16.09
N LEU A 218 -3.45 -4.07 14.81
CA LEU A 218 -3.40 -2.94 13.86
C LEU A 218 -4.55 -2.99 12.87
#